data_AF-A0A9D7XQ86-F1
#
_entry.id   AF-A0A9D7XQ86-F1
#
_cell.length_a   1.000
_cell.length_b   1.000
_cell.length_c   1.000
_cell.angle_alpha   90.00
_cell.angle_beta   90.00
_cell.angle_gamma   90.00
#
_symmetry.space_group_name_H-M   'P 1'
#
loop_
_entity.id
_entity.type
_entity.pdbx_description
1 polymer ?
#
loop_
_entity_poly.entity_id
_entity_poly.type
_entity_poly.pdbx_seq_one_letter_code
_entity_poly.pdbx_strand_id
1 'polypeptide(L)'
;MAIALASLAMSPAGAAGDNLLIQIQHDGRYQVWHSEGVTTISEDDALAVAATATRDGGDPQAIVGGRARAFETEHGVVIDMIDAVADKRLLFDRDACGAVKIWHAEGATRLTEDQITELVMSALPGGGPRLTFDDRHAKAYITPLGYTVVLWKPAARPTEK
;
A
#
# COMPACT_ATOMS: atom_id res chain seq x y z
N MET A 1 5.73 31.09 -41.29
CA MET A 1 6.83 30.73 -40.37
C MET A 1 6.18 30.30 -39.06
N ALA A 2 6.00 28.99 -38.85
CA ALA A 2 5.29 28.45 -37.70
C ALA A 2 6.31 27.96 -36.66
N ILE A 3 6.26 28.53 -35.46
CA ILE A 3 7.09 28.11 -34.32
C ILE A 3 6.33 26.96 -33.65
N ALA A 4 6.76 25.73 -33.87
CA ALA A 4 6.28 24.58 -33.12
C ALA A 4 6.94 24.61 -31.72
N LEU A 5 6.16 24.97 -30.70
CA LEU A 5 6.56 24.74 -29.31
C LEU A 5 6.57 23.23 -29.07
N ALA A 6 7.77 22.66 -28.96
CA ALA A 6 7.94 21.31 -28.44
C ALA A 6 7.58 21.31 -26.96
N SER A 7 6.36 20.89 -26.63
CA SER A 7 5.97 20.59 -25.25
C SER A 7 6.84 19.44 -24.75
N LEU A 8 7.79 19.76 -23.87
CA LEU A 8 8.48 18.77 -23.05
C LEU A 8 7.43 18.10 -22.17
N ALA A 9 6.89 16.98 -22.65
CA ALA A 9 6.15 16.04 -21.82
C ALA A 9 7.15 15.49 -20.81
N MET A 10 7.24 16.15 -19.65
CA MET A 10 7.78 15.54 -18.45
C MET A 10 6.86 14.36 -18.15
N SER A 11 7.24 13.19 -18.66
CA SER A 11 6.68 11.94 -18.19
C SER A 11 6.91 11.93 -16.68
N PRO A 12 5.88 11.70 -15.85
CA PRO A 12 6.14 11.40 -14.45
C PRO A 12 6.96 10.12 -14.49
N ALA A 13 8.27 10.25 -14.34
CA ALA A 13 9.13 9.16 -13.96
C ALA A 13 8.74 8.83 -12.52
N GLY A 14 7.57 8.23 -12.35
CA GLY A 14 7.26 7.44 -11.19
C GLY A 14 8.30 6.35 -11.21
N ALA A 15 9.31 6.48 -10.35
CA ALA A 15 10.07 5.32 -9.94
C ALA A 15 9.02 4.31 -9.49
N ALA A 16 8.85 3.23 -10.27
CA ALA A 16 7.96 2.12 -9.93
C ALA A 16 8.52 1.50 -8.65
N GLY A 17 8.09 2.08 -7.54
CA GLY A 17 8.49 1.71 -6.21
C GLY A 17 7.32 1.03 -5.54
N ASP A 18 7.50 -0.22 -5.18
CA ASP A 18 6.53 -0.94 -4.38
C ASP A 18 6.49 -0.28 -3.01
N ASN A 19 5.31 0.18 -2.58
CA ASN A 19 5.12 0.68 -1.24
C ASN A 19 4.45 -0.40 -0.39
N LEU A 20 4.98 -0.60 0.80
CA LEU A 20 4.37 -1.46 1.81
C LEU A 20 3.88 -0.64 2.99
N LEU A 21 2.84 -1.13 3.64
CA LEU A 21 2.46 -0.71 4.98
C LEU A 21 2.55 -1.93 5.89
N ILE A 22 3.36 -1.84 6.94
CA ILE A 22 3.54 -2.89 7.92
C ILE A 22 2.84 -2.48 9.21
N GLN A 23 1.98 -3.35 9.73
CA GLN A 23 1.28 -3.20 11.01
C GLN A 23 1.66 -4.33 11.95
N ILE A 24 1.96 -3.99 13.20
CA ILE A 24 2.23 -4.98 14.25
C ILE A 24 0.90 -5.39 14.85
N GLN A 25 0.55 -6.67 14.73
CA GLN A 25 -0.66 -7.24 15.30
C GLN A 25 -0.49 -7.46 16.81
N HIS A 26 -1.59 -7.66 17.54
CA HIS A 26 -1.56 -7.86 19.00
C HIS A 26 -0.72 -9.06 19.46
N ASP A 27 -0.55 -10.07 18.60
CA ASP A 27 0.27 -11.25 18.87
C ASP A 27 1.75 -11.06 18.49
N GLY A 28 2.14 -9.85 18.08
CA GLY A 28 3.50 -9.51 17.66
C GLY A 28 3.81 -9.84 16.21
N ARG A 29 2.91 -10.49 15.45
CA ARG A 29 3.11 -10.77 14.03
C ARG A 29 2.96 -9.51 13.18
N TYR A 30 3.58 -9.52 12.01
CA TYR A 30 3.43 -8.46 11.04
C TYR A 30 2.28 -8.75 10.07
N GLN A 31 1.37 -7.79 9.91
CA GLN A 31 0.53 -7.69 8.73
C GLN A 31 1.22 -6.77 7.73
N VAL A 32 1.48 -7.27 6.53
CA VAL A 32 2.04 -6.47 5.43
C VAL A 32 0.91 -6.18 4.45
N TRP A 33 0.76 -4.92 4.11
CA TRP A 33 -0.13 -4.46 3.05
C TRP A 33 0.69 -3.90 1.90
N HIS A 34 0.18 -4.02 0.69
CA HIS A 34 0.84 -3.63 -0.56
C HIS A 34 0.06 -2.49 -1.21
N SER A 35 0.75 -1.52 -1.81
CA SER A 35 0.08 -0.45 -2.57
C SER A 35 -0.53 -0.91 -3.89
N GLU A 36 -0.18 -2.12 -4.33
CA GLU A 36 -0.72 -2.76 -5.54
C GLU A 36 -1.08 -4.22 -5.20
N GLY A 37 -2.18 -4.71 -5.79
CA GLY A 37 -2.67 -6.07 -5.61
C GLY A 37 -3.59 -6.49 -6.76
N VAL A 38 -4.04 -7.74 -6.73
CA VAL A 38 -4.82 -8.35 -7.83
C VAL A 38 -6.31 -8.04 -7.73
N THR A 39 -6.81 -7.72 -6.53
CA THR A 39 -8.21 -7.37 -6.35
C THR A 39 -8.45 -5.92 -6.74
N THR A 40 -9.36 -5.69 -7.66
CA THR A 40 -9.80 -4.35 -8.03
C THR A 40 -11.16 -4.07 -7.39
N ILE A 41 -11.24 -3.00 -6.61
CA ILE A 41 -12.49 -2.39 -6.13
C ILE A 41 -12.48 -0.93 -6.61
N SER A 42 -13.64 -0.41 -7.04
CA SER A 42 -13.72 1.01 -7.39
C SER A 42 -13.61 1.86 -6.13
N GLU A 43 -13.12 3.10 -6.25
CA GLU A 43 -13.03 4.01 -5.10
C GLU A 43 -14.41 4.28 -4.47
N ASP A 44 -15.44 4.45 -5.31
CA ASP A 44 -16.82 4.65 -4.88
C ASP A 44 -17.36 3.44 -4.12
N ASP A 45 -17.13 2.21 -4.62
CA ASP A 45 -17.52 0.98 -3.93
C ASP A 45 -16.76 0.84 -2.60
N ALA A 46 -15.46 1.12 -2.59
CA ALA A 46 -14.65 1.04 -1.37
C ALA A 46 -15.14 2.04 -0.32
N LEU A 47 -15.48 3.27 -0.72
CA LEU A 47 -16.05 4.30 0.15
C LEU A 47 -17.41 3.87 0.70
N ALA A 48 -18.30 3.34 -0.15
CA ALA A 48 -19.64 2.90 0.24
C ALA A 48 -19.61 1.70 1.20
N VAL A 49 -18.72 0.73 0.94
CA VAL A 49 -18.50 -0.42 1.82
C VAL A 49 -17.89 0.02 3.15
N ALA A 50 -16.83 0.85 3.11
CA ALA A 50 -16.16 1.36 4.30
C ALA A 50 -17.08 2.18 5.21
N ALA A 51 -18.04 2.93 4.64
CA ALA A 51 -19.01 3.71 5.40
C ALA A 51 -19.94 2.86 6.30
N THR A 52 -20.02 1.55 6.06
CA THR A 52 -20.83 0.61 6.87
C THR A 52 -20.02 -0.17 7.90
N ALA A 53 -18.73 0.13 8.04
CA ALA A 53 -17.83 -0.57 8.94
C ALA A 53 -18.34 -0.50 10.39
N THR A 54 -18.35 -1.66 11.05
CA THR A 54 -18.52 -1.80 12.50
C THR A 54 -17.48 -2.78 13.01
N ARG A 55 -17.29 -2.88 14.33
CA ARG A 55 -16.37 -3.86 14.91
C ARG A 55 -16.74 -5.32 14.59
N ASP A 56 -18.03 -5.62 14.51
CA ASP A 56 -18.54 -6.96 14.17
C ASP A 56 -18.65 -7.18 12.65
N GLY A 57 -18.36 -6.13 11.87
CA GLY A 57 -18.53 -6.08 10.43
C GLY A 57 -19.90 -5.57 10.00
N GLY A 58 -19.92 -4.75 8.95
CA GLY A 58 -21.15 -4.28 8.33
C GLY A 58 -21.92 -5.39 7.61
N ASP A 59 -23.10 -5.06 7.10
CA ASP A 59 -23.82 -5.98 6.22
C ASP A 59 -23.04 -6.18 4.90
N PRO A 60 -23.00 -7.40 4.33
CA PRO A 60 -22.36 -7.62 3.04
C PRO A 60 -23.03 -6.79 1.95
N GLN A 61 -22.25 -6.00 1.24
CA GLN A 61 -22.72 -5.19 0.11
C GLN A 61 -22.30 -5.83 -1.21
N ALA A 62 -23.14 -5.67 -2.24
CA ALA A 62 -22.79 -6.05 -3.61
C ALA A 62 -21.96 -4.93 -4.25
N ILE A 63 -20.85 -5.31 -4.88
CA ILE A 63 -19.92 -4.43 -5.59
C ILE A 63 -19.54 -5.07 -6.93
N VAL A 64 -18.81 -4.34 -7.77
CA VAL A 64 -18.19 -4.93 -8.95
C VAL A 64 -17.19 -6.01 -8.50
N GLY A 65 -17.38 -7.25 -8.94
CA GLY A 65 -16.51 -8.37 -8.58
C GLY A 65 -17.00 -9.25 -7.43
N GLY A 66 -18.18 -8.98 -6.84
CA GLY A 66 -18.82 -9.86 -5.87
C GLY A 66 -19.39 -9.11 -4.68
N ARG A 67 -19.33 -9.71 -3.49
CA ARG A 67 -19.71 -9.05 -2.24
C ARG A 67 -18.49 -8.68 -1.42
N ALA A 68 -18.61 -7.57 -0.70
CA ALA A 68 -17.63 -7.12 0.27
C ALA A 68 -18.29 -6.72 1.58
N ARG A 69 -17.50 -6.73 2.66
CA ARG A 69 -17.91 -6.29 3.99
C ARG A 69 -16.77 -5.51 4.64
N ALA A 70 -17.07 -4.38 5.26
CA ALA A 70 -16.09 -3.62 6.01
C ALA A 70 -16.15 -3.90 7.52
N PHE A 71 -15.00 -3.86 8.17
CA PHE A 71 -14.79 -3.97 9.60
C PHE A 71 -14.03 -2.75 10.11
N GLU A 72 -14.47 -2.20 11.22
CA GLU A 72 -13.71 -1.19 11.96
C GLU A 72 -12.67 -1.89 12.84
N THR A 73 -11.39 -1.56 12.65
CA THR A 73 -10.26 -2.09 13.41
C THR A 73 -9.51 -0.97 14.11
N GLU A 74 -8.61 -1.32 15.03
CA GLU A 74 -7.74 -0.32 15.69
C GLU A 74 -6.90 0.49 14.69
N HIS A 75 -6.55 -0.12 13.56
CA HIS A 75 -5.67 0.49 12.56
C HIS A 75 -6.41 0.97 11.31
N GLY A 76 -7.72 1.20 11.39
CA GLY A 76 -8.54 1.69 10.28
C GLY A 76 -9.60 0.70 9.83
N VAL A 77 -10.11 0.88 8.62
CA VAL A 77 -11.19 0.06 8.07
C VAL A 77 -10.61 -1.04 7.20
N VAL A 78 -10.92 -2.30 7.50
CA VAL A 78 -10.56 -3.44 6.66
C VAL A 78 -11.79 -3.92 5.88
N ILE A 79 -11.66 -4.04 4.57
CA ILE A 79 -12.68 -4.57 3.68
C ILE A 79 -12.31 -6.02 3.35
N ASP A 80 -13.17 -6.96 3.74
CA ASP A 80 -13.09 -8.34 3.30
C ASP A 80 -13.89 -8.51 2.00
N MET A 81 -13.22 -9.05 0.98
CA MET A 81 -13.74 -9.32 -0.35
C MET A 81 -14.26 -10.77 -0.37
N ILE A 82 -15.51 -10.95 0.07
CA ILE A 82 -16.11 -12.25 0.42
C ILE A 82 -16.04 -13.25 -0.74
N ASP A 83 -16.34 -12.79 -1.95
CA ASP A 83 -16.42 -13.65 -3.13
C ASP A 83 -15.14 -13.61 -4.00
N ALA A 84 -14.11 -12.87 -3.59
CA ALA A 84 -12.84 -12.79 -4.33
C ALA A 84 -12.05 -14.10 -4.25
N VAL A 85 -11.34 -14.45 -5.33
CA VAL A 85 -10.54 -15.69 -5.39
C VAL A 85 -9.16 -15.52 -4.73
N ALA A 86 -8.56 -14.33 -4.88
CA ALA A 86 -7.27 -13.94 -4.31
C ALA A 86 -7.38 -12.54 -3.71
N ASP A 87 -6.40 -12.14 -2.88
CA ASP A 87 -6.33 -10.80 -2.26
C ASP A 87 -7.66 -10.39 -1.60
N LYS A 88 -8.05 -11.20 -0.62
CA LYS A 88 -9.39 -11.20 -0.02
C LYS A 88 -9.59 -10.11 1.03
N ARG A 89 -8.55 -9.32 1.34
CA ARG A 89 -8.60 -8.30 2.38
C ARG A 89 -7.89 -7.05 1.90
N LEU A 90 -8.55 -5.92 2.09
CA LEU A 90 -8.05 -4.61 1.72
C LEU A 90 -8.08 -3.71 2.94
N LEU A 91 -7.06 -2.90 3.16
CA LEU A 91 -7.10 -1.81 4.13
C LEU A 91 -7.52 -0.54 3.41
N PHE A 92 -8.59 0.06 3.88
CA PHE A 92 -9.08 1.35 3.44
C PHE A 92 -8.43 2.45 4.29
N ASP A 93 -7.62 3.29 3.64
CA ASP A 93 -6.96 4.44 4.21
C ASP A 93 -7.54 5.70 3.56
N ARG A 94 -7.99 6.65 4.38
CA ARG A 94 -8.50 7.94 3.91
C ARG A 94 -7.71 9.03 4.60
N ASP A 95 -7.01 9.83 3.80
CA ASP A 95 -6.23 10.94 4.33
C ASP A 95 -7.12 12.12 4.75
N ALA A 96 -6.51 13.10 5.41
CA ALA A 96 -7.21 14.30 5.88
C ALA A 96 -7.74 15.20 4.75
N CYS A 97 -7.22 15.05 3.52
CA CYS A 97 -7.68 15.75 2.33
C CYS A 97 -8.83 15.01 1.63
N GLY A 98 -9.16 13.81 2.10
CA GLY A 98 -10.21 12.95 1.56
C GLY A 98 -9.73 12.04 0.43
N ALA A 99 -8.44 12.00 0.11
CA ALA A 99 -7.90 11.04 -0.84
C ALA A 99 -7.98 9.63 -0.25
N VAL A 100 -8.46 8.69 -1.06
CA VAL A 100 -8.55 7.28 -0.69
C VAL A 100 -7.32 6.54 -1.17
N LYS A 101 -6.75 5.74 -0.29
CA LYS A 101 -5.73 4.75 -0.60
C LYS A 101 -6.22 3.38 -0.19
N ILE A 102 -6.12 2.43 -1.10
CA ILE A 102 -6.42 1.02 -0.85
C ILE A 102 -5.10 0.28 -0.75
N TRP A 103 -4.94 -0.49 0.34
CA TRP A 103 -3.81 -1.38 0.49
C TRP A 103 -4.26 -2.84 0.44
N HIS A 104 -3.47 -3.68 -0.19
CA HIS A 104 -3.79 -5.07 -0.51
C HIS A 104 -3.08 -6.02 0.44
N ALA A 105 -3.77 -7.03 0.97
CA ALA A 105 -3.14 -8.03 1.84
C ALA A 105 -2.19 -8.94 1.06
N GLU A 106 -2.35 -9.04 -0.25
CA GLU A 106 -1.45 -9.77 -1.14
C GLU A 106 -0.83 -8.84 -2.19
N GLY A 107 0.46 -9.05 -2.47
CA GLY A 107 1.17 -8.32 -3.51
C GLY A 107 2.42 -9.05 -4.01
N ALA A 108 3.10 -8.42 -4.96
CA ALA A 108 4.28 -9.00 -5.62
C ALA A 108 5.51 -9.04 -4.70
N THR A 109 5.68 -8.03 -3.85
CA THR A 109 6.82 -7.96 -2.94
C THR A 109 6.71 -9.03 -1.85
N ARG A 110 7.75 -9.84 -1.68
CA ARG A 110 7.89 -10.77 -0.57
C ARG A 110 9.16 -10.42 0.19
N LEU A 111 9.01 -10.15 1.48
CA LEU A 111 10.12 -9.94 2.42
C LEU A 111 10.05 -11.06 3.46
N THR A 112 11.21 -11.51 3.93
CA THR A 112 11.31 -12.41 5.08
C THR A 112 10.95 -11.67 6.37
N GLU A 113 10.62 -12.42 7.42
CA GLU A 113 10.31 -11.84 8.74
C GLU A 113 11.47 -11.01 9.28
N ASP A 114 12.71 -11.49 9.16
CA ASP A 114 13.91 -10.76 9.58
C ASP A 114 14.07 -9.42 8.86
N GLN A 115 13.83 -9.39 7.53
CA GLN A 115 13.87 -8.15 6.74
C GLN A 115 12.78 -7.16 7.16
N ILE A 116 11.59 -7.67 7.49
CA ILE A 116 10.47 -6.85 8.00
C ILE A 116 10.84 -6.28 9.37
N THR A 117 11.41 -7.08 10.27
CA THR A 117 11.87 -6.63 11.59
C THR A 117 12.94 -5.55 11.46
N GLU A 118 13.92 -5.73 10.59
CA GLU A 118 14.96 -4.73 10.36
C GLU A 118 14.38 -3.39 9.87
N LEU A 119 13.41 -3.45 8.94
CA LEU A 119 12.69 -2.27 8.47
C LEU A 119 11.94 -1.57 9.60
N VAL A 120 11.16 -2.30 10.39
CA VAL A 120 10.40 -1.76 11.52
C VAL A 120 11.32 -1.11 12.56
N MET A 121 12.43 -1.76 12.91
CA MET A 121 13.40 -1.27 13.90
C MET A 121 14.21 -0.06 13.41
N SER A 122 14.40 0.06 12.10
CA SER A 122 15.12 1.19 11.48
C SER A 122 14.26 2.43 11.25
N ALA A 123 12.93 2.30 11.34
CA ALA A 123 11.99 3.34 10.94
C ALA A 123 12.07 4.58 11.84
N LEU A 124 11.97 5.76 11.23
CA LEU A 124 11.88 7.05 11.91
C LEU A 124 10.74 7.89 11.29
N PRO A 125 10.18 8.90 11.97
CA PRO A 125 9.12 9.74 11.40
C PRO A 125 9.55 10.47 10.10
N GLY A 126 10.82 10.92 10.02
CA GLY A 126 11.42 11.50 8.81
C GLY A 126 11.99 10.47 7.83
N GLY A 127 11.79 9.19 8.12
CA GLY A 127 12.36 8.06 7.41
C GLY A 127 13.72 7.63 7.93
N GLY A 128 13.88 6.33 8.12
CA GLY A 128 15.08 5.67 8.61
C GLY A 128 16.28 5.72 7.65
N PRO A 129 17.37 5.02 7.98
CA PRO A 129 18.47 4.81 7.05
C PRO A 129 17.99 4.05 5.81
N ARG A 130 18.72 4.23 4.70
CA ARG A 130 18.50 3.41 3.50
C ARG A 130 19.09 2.02 3.75
N LEU A 131 18.25 1.00 3.71
CA LEU A 131 18.63 -0.40 3.76
C LEU A 131 18.67 -0.98 2.35
N THR A 132 19.32 -2.13 2.18
CA THR A 132 19.37 -2.86 0.91
C THR A 132 18.96 -4.30 1.16
N PHE A 133 17.94 -4.75 0.44
CA PHE A 133 17.45 -6.12 0.47
C PHE A 133 17.48 -6.65 -0.96
N ASP A 134 18.22 -7.73 -1.17
CA ASP A 134 18.46 -8.30 -2.51
C ASP A 134 18.99 -7.23 -3.49
N ASP A 135 18.24 -6.94 -4.56
CA ASP A 135 18.55 -5.94 -5.58
C ASP A 135 17.83 -4.59 -5.38
N ARG A 136 17.16 -4.40 -4.24
CA ARG A 136 16.33 -3.22 -3.96
C ARG A 136 16.85 -2.43 -2.76
N HIS A 137 16.72 -1.11 -2.86
CA HIS A 137 16.80 -0.25 -1.70
C HIS A 137 15.44 -0.15 -1.02
N ALA A 138 15.47 0.02 0.29
CA ALA A 138 14.28 0.25 1.09
C ALA A 138 14.53 1.35 2.13
N LYS A 139 13.46 2.07 2.47
CA LYS A 139 13.46 3.04 3.56
C LYS A 139 12.10 3.00 4.26
N ALA A 140 12.12 2.85 5.59
CA ALA A 140 10.93 2.78 6.41
C ALA A 140 10.65 4.09 7.15
N TYR A 141 9.36 4.38 7.33
CA TYR A 141 8.82 5.59 7.94
C TYR A 141 7.79 5.21 8.99
N ILE A 142 7.81 5.87 10.16
CA ILE A 142 6.73 5.75 11.14
C ILE A 142 5.58 6.66 10.71
N THR A 143 4.39 6.11 10.57
CA THR A 143 3.15 6.81 10.20
C THR A 143 2.03 6.49 11.19
N PRO A 144 0.91 7.24 11.18
CA PRO A 144 -0.22 6.94 12.05
C PRO A 144 -0.82 5.54 11.86
N LEU A 145 -0.73 4.97 10.65
CA LEU A 145 -1.25 3.64 10.33
C LEU A 145 -0.27 2.50 10.63
N GLY A 146 1.00 2.80 10.93
CA GLY A 146 2.04 1.79 11.13
C GLY A 146 3.36 2.21 10.50
N TYR A 147 4.02 1.30 9.80
CA TYR A 147 5.33 1.53 9.19
C TYR A 147 5.21 1.50 7.67
N THR A 148 5.34 2.65 7.02
CA THR A 148 5.35 2.71 5.56
C THR A 148 6.76 2.45 5.05
N VAL A 149 6.91 1.56 4.07
CA VAL A 149 8.18 1.25 3.43
C VAL A 149 8.09 1.60 1.96
N VAL A 150 9.08 2.37 1.49
CA VAL A 150 9.27 2.61 0.07
C VAL A 150 10.38 1.68 -0.40
N LEU A 151 10.12 0.83 -1.40
CA LEU A 151 11.12 0.01 -2.06
C LEU A 151 11.40 0.55 -3.46
N TRP A 152 12.66 0.54 -3.89
CA TRP A 152 13.01 0.95 -5.25
C TRP A 152 14.27 0.26 -5.75
N LYS A 153 14.37 0.09 -7.07
CA LYS A 153 15.60 -0.36 -7.69
C LYS A 153 16.62 0.78 -7.74
N PRO A 154 17.90 0.53 -7.41
CA PRO A 154 18.95 1.51 -7.61
C PRO A 154 19.00 1.94 -9.09
N ALA A 155 19.18 3.24 -9.35
CA ALA A 155 19.41 3.70 -10.72
C ALA A 155 20.69 3.06 -11.26
N ALA A 156 20.63 2.48 -12.47
CA ALA A 156 21.82 2.00 -13.16
C ALA A 156 22.80 3.17 -13.31
N ARG A 157 24.05 2.99 -12.86
CA ARG A 157 25.07 4.01 -13.12
C ARG A 157 25.27 4.09 -14.64
N PRO A 158 25.35 5.29 -15.23
CA PRO A 158 25.80 5.42 -16.60
C PRO A 158 27.21 4.82 -16.66
N THR A 159 27.39 3.77 -17.46
CA THR A 159 28.73 3.32 -17.83
C THR A 159 29.36 4.46 -18.64
N GLU A 160 30.31 5.16 -18.05
CA GLU A 160 31.25 5.99 -18.81
C GLU A 160 31.91 5.08 -19.86
N LYS A 161 31.73 5.45 -21.13
CA LYS A 161 32.45 4.86 -22.26
C LYS A 161 33.69 5.69 -22.53
#